data_AF-Q1H2K6-F1
#
_entry.id   AF-Q1H2K6-F1
#
_cell.length_a   1.000
_cell.length_b   1.000
_cell.length_c   1.000
_cell.angle_alpha   90.00
_cell.angle_beta   90.00
_cell.angle_gamma   90.00
#
_symmetry.space_group_name_H-M   'P 1'
#
loop_
_entity.id
_entity.type
_entity.pdbx_description
1 polymer ?
#
loop_
_entity_poly.entity_id
_entity_poly.type
_entity_poly.pdbx_seq_one_letter_code
_entity_poly.pdbx_strand_id
1 'polypeptide(L)'
;MHRKLWLACLLFAGAVMSAEQWELAGESSVGKHYIDQSSVVRNTADQKVTVQTKVEQPDASIWVTTMQVDCHTRRFSYLKGFQLKDGKQVVRFDAPRAEEPISPGSLPDQLEQRYCAARVAPISAPVPSWEIVSNSNAGEVAIDRASLQALPGQEFKVNTRVRLFNKNEQTLSSLQFNCGKGTFRILQSQRLRDGHAEFLFDKPQPDVPVSKSATTQELAKTICTPAAKPARTPFQEDACKATLHDLQGLETRVQADVDAHALYCDTMQNYLDHLAKIADEVEKNHCAIHGLDQYQREIRAVGCEDPVNGQ
;
A
#
# COMPACT_ATOMS: atom_id res chain seq x y z
N MET A 1 -54.38 -5.71 29.28
CA MET A 1 -54.57 -6.26 27.92
C MET A 1 -53.71 -5.45 26.96
N HIS A 2 -52.58 -6.01 26.53
CA HIS A 2 -51.61 -5.38 25.62
C HIS A 2 -51.69 -6.02 24.23
N ARG A 3 -51.86 -5.22 23.19
CA ARG A 3 -51.53 -5.53 21.78
C ARG A 3 -50.98 -4.24 21.16
N LYS A 4 -49.66 -4.07 21.10
CA LYS A 4 -48.78 -4.40 19.94
C LYS A 4 -49.34 -3.85 18.62
N LEU A 5 -48.90 -2.63 18.25
CA LEU A 5 -48.86 -2.17 16.86
C LEU A 5 -47.40 -2.27 16.40
N TRP A 6 -47.15 -3.11 15.41
CA TRP A 6 -45.86 -3.30 14.76
C TRP A 6 -45.75 -2.42 13.51
N LEU A 7 -44.54 -1.86 13.33
CA LEU A 7 -43.82 -1.61 12.08
C LEU A 7 -44.60 -1.13 10.84
N ALA A 8 -44.20 0.03 10.32
CA ALA A 8 -43.20 0.13 9.25
C ALA A 8 -43.33 1.50 8.57
N CYS A 9 -42.23 2.25 8.46
CA CYS A 9 -41.69 2.63 7.15
C CYS A 9 -40.48 3.56 7.26
N LEU A 10 -39.47 3.22 6.46
CA LEU A 10 -38.56 4.13 5.77
C LEU A 10 -37.55 4.90 6.64
N LEU A 11 -36.57 4.15 7.14
CA LEU A 11 -35.21 4.67 7.20
C LEU A 11 -34.68 4.77 5.77
N PHE A 12 -34.59 5.99 5.25
CA PHE A 12 -33.76 6.29 4.09
C PHE A 12 -32.32 5.90 4.43
N ALA A 13 -31.86 4.79 3.86
CA ALA A 13 -30.45 4.48 3.74
C ALA A 13 -29.85 5.48 2.73
N GLY A 14 -29.52 6.68 3.21
CA GLY A 14 -28.58 7.54 2.51
C GLY A 14 -27.23 6.84 2.53
N ALA A 15 -26.84 6.26 1.39
CA ALA A 15 -25.45 5.96 1.13
C ALA A 15 -24.71 7.29 1.25
N VAL A 16 -24.05 7.53 2.38
CA VAL A 16 -23.10 8.62 2.52
C VAL A 16 -21.91 8.20 1.66
N MET A 17 -21.98 8.54 0.37
CA MET A 17 -20.81 8.50 -0.49
C MET A 17 -19.74 9.32 0.23
N SER A 18 -18.62 8.67 0.54
CA SER A 18 -17.42 9.28 1.08
C SER A 18 -17.17 10.57 0.30
N ALA A 19 -17.41 11.72 0.95
CA ALA A 19 -17.26 13.02 0.31
C ALA A 19 -15.81 13.14 -0.13
N GLU A 20 -15.58 13.25 -1.45
CA GLU A 20 -14.26 13.57 -1.99
C GLU A 20 -13.76 14.83 -1.26
N GLN A 21 -12.70 14.67 -0.46
CA GLN A 21 -12.25 15.70 0.47
C GLN A 21 -11.36 16.70 -0.26
N TRP A 22 -11.97 17.42 -1.20
CA TRP A 22 -11.36 18.50 -1.95
C TRP A 22 -11.10 19.69 -1.01
N GLU A 23 -9.83 19.98 -0.74
CA GLU A 23 -9.42 21.15 0.03
C GLU A 23 -9.20 22.34 -0.90
N LEU A 24 -9.78 23.49 -0.59
CA LEU A 24 -9.53 24.72 -1.35
C LEU A 24 -8.06 25.14 -1.16
N ALA A 25 -7.31 25.14 -2.26
CA ALA A 25 -5.90 25.51 -2.30
C ALA A 25 -5.71 27.02 -2.54
N GLY A 26 -6.59 27.61 -3.35
CA GLY A 26 -6.54 29.02 -3.69
C GLY A 26 -7.52 29.39 -4.80
N GLU A 27 -7.48 30.64 -5.23
CA GLU A 27 -8.32 31.18 -6.29
C GLU A 27 -7.49 32.04 -7.23
N SER A 28 -7.86 32.08 -8.51
CA SER A 28 -7.18 32.86 -9.55
C SER A 28 -8.17 33.30 -10.62
N SER A 29 -7.69 34.04 -11.63
CA SER A 29 -8.49 34.42 -12.80
C SER A 29 -9.06 33.23 -13.59
N VAL A 30 -8.47 32.03 -13.48
CA VAL A 30 -8.97 30.82 -14.16
C VAL A 30 -10.02 30.04 -13.35
N GLY A 31 -10.21 30.36 -12.06
CA GLY A 31 -11.17 29.68 -11.19
C GLY A 31 -10.64 29.38 -9.78
N LYS A 32 -11.44 28.62 -9.03
CA LYS A 32 -11.11 28.10 -7.70
C LYS A 32 -10.36 26.78 -7.81
N HIS A 33 -9.25 26.68 -7.11
CA HIS A 33 -8.37 25.53 -7.13
C HIS A 33 -8.56 24.70 -5.88
N TYR A 34 -8.72 23.40 -6.08
CA TYR A 34 -8.86 22.42 -5.04
C TYR A 34 -7.82 21.32 -5.21
N ILE A 35 -7.40 20.76 -4.08
CA ILE A 35 -6.45 19.66 -4.01
C ILE A 35 -7.14 18.51 -3.29
N ASP A 36 -7.02 17.30 -3.84
CA ASP A 36 -7.31 16.11 -3.07
C ASP A 36 -6.07 15.73 -2.26
N GLN A 37 -6.05 16.11 -0.98
CA GLN A 37 -4.98 15.70 -0.05
C GLN A 37 -4.80 14.18 -0.01
N SER A 38 -5.87 13.45 -0.33
CA SER A 38 -5.87 12.01 -0.31
C SER A 38 -5.00 11.41 -1.43
N SER A 39 -4.85 12.13 -2.54
CA SER A 39 -4.08 11.71 -3.72
C SER A 39 -2.60 12.10 -3.71
N VAL A 40 -2.12 12.77 -2.66
CA VAL A 40 -0.75 13.26 -2.63
C VAL A 40 0.24 12.09 -2.48
N VAL A 41 1.04 11.87 -3.51
CA VAL A 41 2.13 10.89 -3.55
C VAL A 41 3.46 11.63 -3.70
N ARG A 42 4.39 11.39 -2.77
CA ARG A 42 5.72 12.00 -2.77
C ARG A 42 6.78 10.98 -3.19
N ASN A 43 7.56 11.31 -4.20
CA ASN A 43 8.77 10.60 -4.58
C ASN A 43 9.99 11.42 -4.12
N THR A 44 10.59 11.00 -3.01
CA THR A 44 11.73 11.71 -2.41
C THR A 44 13.03 11.55 -3.19
N ALA A 45 13.22 10.42 -3.89
CA ALA A 45 14.44 10.18 -4.67
C ALA A 45 14.57 11.18 -5.81
N ASP A 46 13.45 11.45 -6.50
CA ASP A 46 13.41 12.36 -7.64
C ASP A 46 12.92 13.77 -7.28
N GLN A 47 12.69 14.05 -5.99
CA GLN A 47 12.09 15.30 -5.50
C GLN A 47 10.80 15.69 -6.24
N LYS A 48 9.92 14.71 -6.50
CA LYS A 48 8.66 14.90 -7.24
C LYS A 48 7.45 14.68 -6.34
N VAL A 49 6.41 15.46 -6.57
CA VAL A 49 5.11 15.34 -5.89
C VAL A 49 4.04 15.16 -6.96
N THR A 50 3.18 14.17 -6.78
CA THR A 50 2.05 13.89 -7.67
C THR A 50 0.75 14.03 -6.89
N VAL A 51 -0.22 14.71 -7.46
CA VAL A 51 -1.46 15.10 -6.76
C VAL A 51 -2.61 15.27 -7.75
N GLN A 52 -3.81 14.88 -7.34
CA GLN A 52 -5.04 15.23 -8.04
C GLN A 52 -5.51 16.62 -7.65
N THR A 53 -5.84 17.40 -8.66
CA THR A 53 -6.33 18.77 -8.53
C THR A 53 -7.67 18.91 -9.22
N LYS A 54 -8.50 19.81 -8.70
CA LYS A 54 -9.76 20.20 -9.29
C LYS A 54 -9.79 21.72 -9.46
N VAL A 55 -10.15 22.22 -10.64
CA VAL A 55 -10.31 23.65 -10.91
C VAL A 55 -11.75 23.91 -11.33
N GLU A 56 -12.48 24.66 -10.52
CA GLU A 56 -13.85 25.10 -10.81
C GLU A 56 -13.80 26.47 -11.48
N GLN A 57 -14.17 26.52 -12.75
CA GLN A 57 -14.08 27.72 -13.58
C GLN A 57 -15.37 28.57 -13.49
N PRO A 58 -15.31 29.88 -13.82
CA PRO A 58 -16.49 30.76 -13.78
C PRO A 58 -17.63 30.34 -14.71
N ASP A 59 -17.34 29.58 -15.77
CA ASP A 59 -18.33 29.05 -16.71
C ASP A 59 -18.97 27.73 -16.25
N ALA A 60 -18.83 27.39 -14.97
CA ALA A 60 -19.25 26.16 -14.33
C ALA A 60 -18.59 24.88 -14.88
N SER A 61 -17.55 25.00 -15.70
CA SER A 61 -16.74 23.85 -16.07
C SER A 61 -15.75 23.48 -14.96
N ILE A 62 -15.51 22.18 -14.81
CA ILE A 62 -14.65 21.62 -13.78
C ILE A 62 -13.55 20.82 -14.45
N TRP A 63 -12.30 21.22 -14.26
CA TRP A 63 -11.16 20.40 -14.62
C TRP A 63 -10.76 19.53 -13.45
N VAL A 64 -10.61 18.23 -13.67
CA VAL A 64 -9.97 17.32 -12.72
C VAL A 64 -8.72 16.77 -13.38
N THR A 65 -7.56 17.02 -12.78
CA THR A 65 -6.27 16.64 -13.37
C THR A 65 -5.40 15.93 -12.36
N THR A 66 -4.48 15.10 -12.85
CA THR A 66 -3.36 14.62 -12.06
C THR A 66 -2.12 15.39 -12.47
N MET A 67 -1.57 16.15 -11.53
CA MET A 67 -0.42 17.01 -11.72
C MET A 67 0.81 16.38 -11.05
N GLN A 68 1.95 16.47 -11.72
CA GLN A 68 3.25 16.21 -11.13
C GLN A 68 4.02 17.52 -11.04
N VAL A 69 4.56 17.79 -9.86
CA VAL A 69 5.44 18.93 -9.56
C VAL A 69 6.82 18.37 -9.30
N ASP A 70 7.81 18.85 -10.04
CA ASP A 70 9.22 18.58 -9.83
C ASP A 70 9.83 19.70 -8.99
N CYS A 71 10.10 19.39 -7.73
CA CYS A 71 10.64 20.34 -6.76
C CYS A 71 12.10 20.73 -7.06
N HIS A 72 12.84 19.92 -7.83
CA HIS A 72 14.23 20.18 -8.18
C HIS A 72 14.33 21.16 -9.34
N THR A 73 13.60 20.88 -10.43
CA THR A 73 13.65 21.66 -11.66
C THR A 73 12.66 22.83 -11.66
N ARG A 74 11.76 22.91 -10.67
CA ARG A 74 10.68 23.90 -10.55
C ARG A 74 9.77 23.91 -11.78
N ARG A 75 9.46 22.71 -12.26
CA ARG A 75 8.57 22.45 -13.39
C ARG A 75 7.39 21.63 -12.94
N PHE A 76 6.32 21.67 -13.73
CA PHE A 76 5.17 20.80 -13.52
C PHE A 76 4.70 20.22 -14.84
N SER A 77 3.98 19.10 -14.77
CA SER A 77 3.28 18.53 -15.92
C SER A 77 1.91 18.02 -15.49
N TYR A 78 0.97 18.07 -16.42
CA TYR A 78 -0.29 17.35 -16.28
C TYR A 78 -0.11 15.95 -16.84
N LEU A 79 -0.17 14.94 -15.97
CA LEU A 79 -0.03 13.55 -16.39
C LEU A 79 -1.29 13.05 -17.10
N LYS A 80 -2.46 13.55 -16.68
CA LYS A 80 -3.77 13.31 -17.30
C LYS A 80 -4.83 14.22 -16.71
N GLY A 81 -6.01 14.22 -17.32
CA GLY A 81 -7.16 14.92 -16.77
C GLY A 81 -8.37 14.90 -17.69
N PHE A 82 -9.47 15.42 -17.16
CA PHE A 82 -10.71 15.59 -17.89
C PHE A 82 -11.43 16.86 -17.47
N GLN A 83 -12.30 17.36 -18.34
CA GLN A 83 -13.17 18.48 -18.09
C GLN A 83 -14.62 17.99 -18.01
N LEU A 84 -15.32 18.40 -16.96
CA LEU A 84 -16.76 18.29 -16.83
C LEU A 84 -17.41 19.62 -17.19
N LYS A 85 -18.47 19.59 -17.97
CA LYS A 85 -19.36 20.73 -18.22
C LYS A 85 -20.79 20.23 -18.14
N ASP A 86 -21.61 20.87 -17.31
CA ASP A 86 -22.99 20.43 -17.03
C ASP A 86 -23.06 18.96 -16.55
N GLY A 87 -22.07 18.53 -15.75
CA GLY A 87 -21.95 17.16 -15.25
C GLY A 87 -21.52 16.11 -16.29
N LYS A 88 -21.28 16.51 -17.54
CA LYS A 88 -20.83 15.62 -18.62
C LYS A 88 -19.36 15.83 -18.91
N GLN A 89 -18.63 14.74 -19.13
CA GLN A 89 -17.25 14.80 -19.57
C GLN A 89 -17.17 15.29 -21.02
N VAL A 90 -16.55 16.45 -21.24
CA VAL A 90 -16.44 17.09 -22.57
C VAL A 90 -15.03 17.03 -23.16
N VAL A 91 -14.01 16.92 -22.31
CA VAL A 91 -12.61 16.79 -22.73
C VAL A 91 -11.92 15.76 -21.85
N ARG A 92 -11.00 14.97 -22.42
CA ARG A 92 -10.13 14.03 -21.71
C ARG A 92 -8.78 13.92 -22.38
N PHE A 93 -7.74 13.79 -21.58
CA PHE A 93 -6.40 13.42 -22.05
C PHE A 93 -5.79 12.42 -21.06
N ASP A 94 -5.24 11.34 -21.61
CA ASP A 94 -4.67 10.23 -20.84
C ASP A 94 -3.14 10.14 -20.95
N ALA A 95 -2.55 10.93 -21.84
CA ALA A 95 -1.10 11.02 -22.02
C ALA A 95 -0.53 12.26 -21.29
N PRO A 96 0.67 12.15 -20.69
CA PRO A 96 1.33 13.28 -20.07
C PRO A 96 1.55 14.43 -21.06
N ARG A 97 1.23 15.65 -20.61
CA ARG A 97 1.59 16.87 -21.32
C ARG A 97 3.06 17.21 -21.07
N ALA A 98 3.62 18.00 -21.97
CA ALA A 98 4.98 18.52 -21.81
C ALA A 98 5.13 19.27 -20.48
N GLU A 99 6.33 19.23 -19.91
CA GLU A 99 6.63 19.96 -18.69
C GLU A 99 6.66 21.47 -18.95
N GLU A 100 6.04 22.22 -18.05
CA GLU A 100 5.92 23.67 -18.09
C GLU A 100 6.60 24.30 -16.86
N PRO A 101 7.19 25.50 -16.98
CA PRO A 101 7.76 26.22 -15.84
C PRO A 101 6.65 26.66 -14.86
N ILE A 102 6.93 26.59 -13.56
CA ILE A 102 5.99 27.04 -12.52
C ILE A 102 5.93 28.57 -12.52
N SER A 103 4.73 29.11 -12.70
CA SER A 103 4.48 30.56 -12.65
C SER A 103 4.08 31.01 -11.24
N PRO A 104 4.61 32.13 -10.70
CA PRO A 104 4.21 32.62 -9.37
C PRO A 104 2.70 32.83 -9.24
N GLY A 105 2.13 32.45 -8.09
CA GLY A 105 0.70 32.53 -7.78
C GLY A 105 -0.18 31.48 -8.46
N SER A 106 0.39 30.64 -9.33
CA SER A 106 -0.34 29.53 -9.97
C SER A 106 -0.58 28.37 -8.99
N LEU A 107 -1.52 27.48 -9.32
CA LEU A 107 -1.72 26.25 -8.55
C LEU A 107 -0.43 25.40 -8.42
N PRO A 108 0.36 25.18 -9.49
CA PRO A 108 1.68 24.56 -9.37
C PRO A 108 2.61 25.25 -8.36
N ASP A 109 2.61 26.59 -8.29
CA ASP A 109 3.42 27.35 -7.32
C ASP A 109 2.93 27.14 -5.88
N GLN A 110 1.62 27.09 -5.66
CA GLN A 110 1.04 26.77 -4.35
C GLN A 110 1.39 25.34 -3.91
N LEU A 111 1.36 24.38 -4.84
CA LEU A 111 1.76 23.00 -4.60
C LEU A 111 3.26 22.88 -4.30
N GLU A 112 4.09 23.62 -5.05
CA GLU A 112 5.52 23.73 -4.80
C GLU A 112 5.77 24.29 -3.38
N GLN A 113 5.16 25.42 -3.03
CA GLN A 113 5.30 26.01 -1.70
C GLN A 113 4.83 25.08 -0.58
N ARG A 114 3.76 24.31 -0.80
CA ARG A 114 3.19 23.42 0.20
C ARG A 114 3.98 22.12 0.39
N TYR A 115 4.54 21.56 -0.68
CA TYR A 115 5.12 20.21 -0.66
C TYR A 115 6.61 20.15 -1.01
N CYS A 116 7.15 21.18 -1.66
CA CYS A 116 8.56 21.29 -2.03
C CYS A 116 9.36 22.23 -1.10
N ALA A 117 8.71 23.03 -0.24
CA ALA A 117 9.41 24.03 0.57
C ALA A 117 10.28 23.43 1.68
N ALA A 118 11.58 23.41 1.40
CA ALA A 118 12.67 23.41 2.38
C ALA A 118 13.23 24.83 2.65
N ARG A 119 12.47 25.91 2.39
CA ARG A 119 12.93 27.29 2.66
C ARG A 119 11.80 28.18 3.18
N VAL A 120 11.75 28.33 4.51
CA VAL A 120 11.41 29.47 5.39
C VAL A 120 10.82 28.89 6.69
N ALA A 121 11.67 28.84 7.73
CA ALA A 121 11.39 28.39 9.11
C ALA A 121 10.92 26.92 9.30
N PRO A 122 11.37 26.22 10.36
CA PRO A 122 11.15 24.79 10.52
C PRO A 122 9.71 24.52 10.98
N ILE A 123 8.79 24.44 10.05
CA ILE A 123 7.61 23.60 10.20
C ILE A 123 7.95 22.35 9.41
N SER A 124 8.50 21.38 10.12
CA SER A 124 8.84 20.04 9.65
C SER A 124 7.63 19.39 8.98
N ALA A 125 7.46 19.59 7.68
CA ALA A 125 6.70 18.67 6.85
C ALA A 125 7.52 17.37 6.85
N PRO A 126 7.02 16.28 7.47
CA PRO A 126 7.81 15.08 7.67
C PRO A 126 8.23 14.53 6.30
N VAL A 127 9.54 14.35 6.15
CA VAL A 127 10.11 13.49 5.10
C VAL A 127 9.46 12.11 5.27
N PRO A 128 8.95 11.47 4.20
CA PRO A 128 8.39 10.13 4.28
C PRO A 128 9.37 9.20 5.00
N SER A 129 9.01 8.77 6.21
CA SER A 129 9.76 7.77 6.95
C SER A 129 9.20 6.41 6.54
N TRP A 130 9.73 5.88 5.42
CA TRP A 130 9.34 4.56 4.95
C TRP A 130 9.73 3.51 5.99
N GLU A 131 8.72 2.95 6.65
CA GLU A 131 8.88 1.83 7.55
C GLU A 131 8.55 0.54 6.82
N ILE A 132 9.50 -0.40 6.79
CA ILE A 132 9.30 -1.71 6.19
C ILE A 132 8.37 -2.53 7.09
N VAL A 133 7.24 -2.97 6.53
CA VAL A 133 6.19 -3.71 7.25
C VAL A 133 6.12 -5.17 6.86
N SER A 134 6.60 -5.52 5.67
CA SER A 134 6.60 -6.89 5.17
C SER A 134 7.48 -7.01 3.93
N ASN A 135 7.84 -8.23 3.56
CA ASN A 135 8.40 -8.56 2.27
C ASN A 135 7.45 -9.53 1.58
N SER A 136 7.05 -9.18 0.36
CA SER A 136 6.25 -10.03 -0.51
C SER A 136 7.16 -10.83 -1.44
N ASN A 137 6.63 -11.86 -2.10
CA ASN A 137 7.32 -12.57 -3.20
C ASN A 137 7.88 -11.64 -4.28
N ALA A 138 7.29 -10.45 -4.46
CA ALA A 138 7.71 -9.51 -5.48
C ALA A 138 8.71 -8.46 -4.98
N GLY A 139 8.73 -8.14 -3.68
CA GLY A 139 9.49 -7.00 -3.18
C GLY A 139 9.17 -6.57 -1.75
N GLU A 140 9.93 -5.57 -1.30
CA GLU A 140 9.83 -4.93 0.01
C GLU A 140 8.62 -4.02 0.11
N VAL A 141 7.79 -4.24 1.13
CA VAL A 141 6.56 -3.49 1.40
C VAL A 141 6.81 -2.55 2.57
N ALA A 142 6.60 -1.26 2.35
CA ALA A 142 6.77 -0.22 3.34
C ALA A 142 5.53 0.70 3.44
N ILE A 143 5.34 1.31 4.61
CA ILE A 143 4.35 2.36 4.85
C ILE A 143 5.07 3.68 5.13
N ASP A 144 4.47 4.78 4.68
CA ASP A 144 4.86 6.12 5.15
C ASP A 144 4.04 6.45 6.39
N ARG A 145 4.62 6.28 7.58
CA ARG A 145 3.92 6.57 8.83
C ARG A 145 3.44 8.01 8.94
N ALA A 146 4.13 8.95 8.33
CA ALA A 146 3.73 10.36 8.35
C ALA A 146 2.46 10.63 7.53
N SER A 147 2.14 9.75 6.59
CA SER A 147 0.91 9.81 5.79
C SER A 147 -0.29 9.14 6.46
N LEU A 148 -0.09 8.43 7.58
CA LEU A 148 -1.16 7.69 8.26
C LEU A 148 -2.19 8.66 8.84
N GLN A 149 -3.43 8.55 8.39
CA GLN A 149 -4.55 9.38 8.82
C GLN A 149 -5.70 8.49 9.29
N ALA A 150 -6.17 8.72 10.51
CA ALA A 150 -7.40 8.09 11.00
C ALA A 150 -8.61 8.84 10.42
N LEU A 151 -9.58 8.08 9.93
CA LEU A 151 -10.84 8.56 9.38
C LEU A 151 -12.01 8.06 10.25
N PRO A 152 -13.19 8.70 10.17
CA PRO A 152 -14.37 8.22 10.87
C PRO A 152 -14.69 6.75 10.53
N GLY A 153 -15.23 6.00 11.50
CA GLY A 153 -15.71 4.63 11.26
C GLY A 153 -14.64 3.54 11.25
N GLN A 154 -13.56 3.70 12.03
CA GLN A 154 -12.42 2.77 12.08
C GLN A 154 -11.72 2.60 10.73
N GLU A 155 -11.70 3.68 9.95
CA GLU A 155 -11.02 3.73 8.68
C GLU A 155 -9.67 4.42 8.82
N PHE A 156 -8.70 3.95 8.04
CA PHE A 156 -7.35 4.50 8.04
C PHE A 156 -6.88 4.67 6.62
N LYS A 157 -6.24 5.80 6.35
CA LYS A 157 -5.59 6.08 5.08
C LYS A 157 -4.09 6.11 5.26
N VAL A 158 -3.34 5.53 4.32
CA VAL A 158 -1.87 5.51 4.36
C VAL A 158 -1.28 5.39 2.96
N ASN A 159 -0.10 5.97 2.76
CA ASN A 159 0.72 5.75 1.59
C ASN A 159 1.64 4.54 1.81
N THR A 160 1.76 3.72 0.79
CA THR A 160 2.52 2.47 0.79
C THR A 160 3.48 2.44 -0.39
N ARG A 161 4.58 1.71 -0.23
CA ARG A 161 5.58 1.45 -1.26
C ARG A 161 5.80 -0.05 -1.36
N VAL A 162 5.84 -0.56 -2.58
CA VAL A 162 6.35 -1.90 -2.88
C VAL A 162 7.56 -1.74 -3.80
N ARG A 163 8.77 -2.02 -3.30
CA ARG A 163 10.02 -1.95 -4.08
C ARG A 163 10.42 -3.36 -4.51
N LEU A 164 10.50 -3.62 -5.80
CA LEU A 164 10.90 -4.94 -6.31
C LEU A 164 12.38 -5.21 -5.99
N PHE A 165 12.73 -6.44 -5.59
CA PHE A 165 14.10 -6.77 -5.19
C PHE A 165 15.13 -6.64 -6.32
N ASN A 166 14.72 -6.97 -7.55
CA ASN A 166 15.65 -7.14 -8.68
C ASN A 166 15.53 -6.07 -9.76
N LYS A 167 14.81 -4.97 -9.48
CA LYS A 167 14.54 -3.89 -10.44
C LYS A 167 14.56 -2.54 -9.74
N ASN A 168 15.03 -1.50 -10.44
CA ASN A 168 14.81 -0.09 -10.06
C ASN A 168 13.35 0.31 -10.32
N GLU A 169 12.42 -0.51 -9.85
CA GLU A 169 10.99 -0.37 -10.03
C GLU A 169 10.34 -0.43 -8.65
N GLN A 170 9.51 0.57 -8.37
CA GLN A 170 8.72 0.63 -7.14
C GLN A 170 7.30 1.05 -7.47
N THR A 171 6.34 0.46 -6.78
CA THR A 171 4.94 0.88 -6.83
C THR A 171 4.64 1.72 -5.61
N LEU A 172 4.16 2.95 -5.81
CA LEU A 172 3.65 3.81 -4.74
C LEU A 172 2.13 3.82 -4.81
N SER A 173 1.48 3.56 -3.69
CA SER A 173 0.01 3.51 -3.62
C SER A 173 -0.52 4.25 -2.40
N SER A 174 -1.63 4.97 -2.56
CA SER A 174 -2.43 5.45 -1.44
C SER A 174 -3.58 4.48 -1.20
N LEU A 175 -3.65 3.93 0.01
CA LEU A 175 -4.61 2.90 0.40
C LEU A 175 -5.52 3.44 1.51
N GLN A 176 -6.77 2.97 1.51
CA GLN A 176 -7.70 3.16 2.61
C GLN A 176 -8.16 1.79 3.13
N PHE A 177 -7.99 1.56 4.42
CA PHE A 177 -8.40 0.37 5.14
C PHE A 177 -9.64 0.68 5.96
N ASN A 178 -10.62 -0.22 5.94
CA ASN A 178 -11.72 -0.25 6.90
C ASN A 178 -11.48 -1.43 7.84
N CYS A 179 -10.96 -1.13 9.03
CA CYS A 179 -10.55 -2.15 10.00
C CYS A 179 -11.75 -2.88 10.62
N GLY A 180 -12.89 -2.21 10.76
CA GLY A 180 -14.13 -2.83 11.26
C GLY A 180 -14.75 -3.83 10.28
N LYS A 181 -14.55 -3.63 8.96
CA LYS A 181 -15.06 -4.52 7.91
C LYS A 181 -14.02 -5.50 7.36
N GLY A 182 -12.75 -5.33 7.70
CA GLY A 182 -11.66 -6.14 7.14
C GLY A 182 -11.51 -5.96 5.63
N THR A 183 -11.74 -4.74 5.13
CA THR A 183 -11.61 -4.40 3.70
C THR A 183 -10.59 -3.31 3.48
N PHE A 184 -10.08 -3.20 2.26
CA PHE A 184 -9.29 -2.07 1.82
C PHE A 184 -9.68 -1.67 0.40
N ARG A 185 -9.34 -0.45 0.01
CA ARG A 185 -9.41 0.04 -1.36
C ARG A 185 -8.15 0.80 -1.73
N ILE A 186 -7.77 0.70 -3.00
CA ILE A 186 -6.69 1.49 -3.58
C ILE A 186 -7.30 2.81 -4.02
N LEU A 187 -6.84 3.93 -3.47
CA LEU A 187 -7.28 5.26 -3.90
C LEU A 187 -6.53 5.69 -5.16
N GLN A 188 -5.24 5.41 -5.18
CA GLN A 188 -4.35 5.67 -6.31
C GLN A 188 -3.14 4.74 -6.24
N SER A 189 -2.59 4.37 -7.39
CA SER A 189 -1.36 3.59 -7.50
C SER A 189 -0.57 3.98 -8.75
N GLN A 190 0.74 4.15 -8.57
CA GLN A 190 1.66 4.45 -9.65
C GLN A 190 2.90 3.55 -9.57
N ARG A 191 3.37 3.10 -10.73
CA ARG A 191 4.66 2.46 -10.91
C ARG A 191 5.68 3.54 -11.23
N LEU A 192 6.79 3.54 -10.50
CA LEU A 192 7.98 4.32 -10.80
C LEU A 192 9.03 3.37 -11.36
N ARG A 193 9.54 3.68 -12.54
CA ARG A 193 10.64 2.98 -13.17
C ARG A 193 11.57 3.99 -13.83
N ASP A 194 12.84 3.94 -13.47
CA ASP A 194 13.87 4.81 -14.06
C ASP A 194 13.50 6.31 -14.01
N GLY A 195 12.89 6.77 -12.90
CA GLY A 195 12.45 8.16 -12.71
C GLY A 195 11.13 8.54 -13.42
N HIS A 196 10.56 7.64 -14.22
CA HIS A 196 9.27 7.82 -14.90
C HIS A 196 8.13 7.23 -14.08
N ALA A 197 7.06 8.00 -13.90
CA ALA A 197 5.84 7.58 -13.22
C ALA A 197 4.76 7.17 -14.22
N GLU A 198 4.21 5.96 -14.05
CA GLU A 198 3.07 5.42 -14.79
C GLU A 198 1.95 5.10 -13.80
N PHE A 199 0.72 5.56 -14.06
CA PHE A 199 -0.41 5.19 -13.21
C PHE A 199 -0.90 3.78 -13.51
N LEU A 200 -0.94 2.95 -12.49
CA LEU A 200 -1.66 1.67 -12.53
C LEU A 200 -3.15 1.89 -12.24
N PHE A 201 -3.43 2.74 -11.25
CA PHE A 201 -4.78 3.14 -10.87
C PHE A 201 -4.80 4.63 -10.53
N ASP A 202 -5.71 5.36 -11.14
CA ASP A 202 -5.87 6.80 -10.97
C ASP A 202 -7.20 7.21 -10.37
N LYS A 203 -8.05 6.22 -10.12
CA LYS A 203 -9.33 6.40 -9.47
C LYS A 203 -9.44 5.41 -8.33
N PRO A 204 -10.21 5.74 -7.28
CA PRO A 204 -10.52 4.80 -6.22
C PRO A 204 -11.09 3.50 -6.79
N GLN A 205 -10.47 2.40 -6.40
CA GLN A 205 -10.91 1.06 -6.74
C GLN A 205 -12.01 0.61 -5.76
N PRO A 206 -12.86 -0.37 -6.14
CA PRO A 206 -13.84 -0.95 -5.23
C PRO A 206 -13.18 -1.59 -4.00
N ASP A 207 -13.92 -1.67 -2.90
CA ASP A 207 -13.48 -2.35 -1.69
C ASP A 207 -13.22 -3.84 -1.95
N VAL A 208 -12.09 -4.32 -1.44
CA VAL A 208 -11.67 -5.72 -1.50
C VAL A 208 -11.32 -6.23 -0.10
N PRO A 209 -11.61 -7.51 0.20
CA PRO A 209 -11.21 -8.12 1.47
C PRO A 209 -9.68 -8.07 1.66
N VAL A 210 -9.22 -7.73 2.86
CA VAL A 210 -7.77 -7.74 3.17
C VAL A 210 -7.16 -9.14 3.02
N SER A 211 -7.98 -10.19 3.11
CA SER A 211 -7.58 -11.59 2.95
C SER A 211 -7.21 -11.99 1.53
N LYS A 212 -7.42 -11.13 0.53
CA LYS A 212 -7.08 -11.44 -0.87
C LYS A 212 -5.58 -11.51 -1.14
N SER A 213 -4.73 -10.92 -0.28
CA SER A 213 -3.28 -11.05 -0.43
C SER A 213 -2.57 -11.01 0.92
N ALA A 214 -1.47 -11.75 1.04
CA ALA A 214 -0.62 -11.72 2.24
C ALA A 214 -0.10 -10.30 2.53
N THR A 215 0.26 -9.54 1.48
CA THR A 215 0.71 -8.15 1.60
C THR A 215 -0.34 -7.26 2.24
N THR A 216 -1.60 -7.36 1.81
CA THR A 216 -2.70 -6.54 2.36
C THR A 216 -3.09 -6.97 3.77
N GLN A 217 -2.95 -8.26 4.11
CA GLN A 217 -3.10 -8.73 5.48
C GLN A 217 -2.03 -8.14 6.41
N GLU A 218 -0.76 -8.14 6.00
CA GLU A 218 0.34 -7.59 6.83
C GLU A 218 0.25 -6.06 6.99
N LEU A 219 -0.15 -5.36 5.93
CA LEU A 219 -0.46 -3.93 6.01
C LEU A 219 -1.61 -3.68 7.00
N ALA A 220 -2.71 -4.43 6.86
CA ALA A 220 -3.85 -4.30 7.75
C ALA A 220 -3.49 -4.60 9.22
N LYS A 221 -2.69 -5.63 9.51
CA LYS A 221 -2.20 -5.91 10.88
C LYS A 221 -1.42 -4.72 11.45
N THR A 222 -0.57 -4.10 10.64
CA THR A 222 0.26 -2.96 11.05
C THR A 222 -0.57 -1.68 11.28
N ILE A 223 -1.59 -1.45 10.45
CA ILE A 223 -2.40 -0.22 10.44
C ILE A 223 -3.57 -0.31 11.44
N CYS A 224 -4.30 -1.43 11.43
CA CYS A 224 -5.51 -1.64 12.22
C CYS A 224 -5.23 -2.04 13.67
N THR A 225 -4.04 -2.54 13.96
CA THR A 225 -3.61 -2.92 15.31
C THR A 225 -2.20 -2.39 15.54
N PRO A 226 -2.06 -1.12 15.97
CA PRO A 226 -0.76 -0.57 16.32
C PRO A 226 -0.27 -1.18 17.64
N ALA A 227 0.13 -2.46 17.61
CA ALA A 227 0.95 -3.01 18.67
C ALA A 227 2.35 -2.41 18.52
N ALA A 228 2.92 -1.97 19.64
CA ALA A 228 4.29 -1.46 19.73
C ALA A 228 5.30 -2.58 19.42
N LYS A 229 5.46 -2.97 18.15
CA LYS A 229 6.61 -3.78 17.73
C LYS A 229 7.78 -2.82 17.48
N PRO A 230 8.99 -3.11 18.00
CA PRO A 230 10.17 -2.29 17.80
C PRO A 230 10.52 -2.18 16.30
N ALA A 231 11.19 -1.08 15.94
CA ALA A 231 11.68 -0.82 14.59
C ALA A 231 12.49 -2.03 14.08
N ARG A 232 12.05 -2.57 12.95
CA ARG A 232 12.51 -3.84 12.39
C ARG A 232 13.86 -3.69 11.67
N THR A 233 14.66 -4.75 11.66
CA THR A 233 15.94 -4.79 10.96
C THR A 233 15.75 -4.71 9.44
N PRO A 234 16.64 -4.02 8.69
CA PRO A 234 16.59 -3.96 7.23
C PRO A 234 16.65 -5.35 6.59
N PHE A 235 16.04 -5.51 5.41
CA PHE A 235 16.14 -6.73 4.60
C PHE A 235 17.59 -7.15 4.37
N GLN A 236 17.90 -8.42 4.66
CA GLN A 236 19.22 -9.01 4.41
C GLN A 236 19.10 -10.10 3.35
N GLU A 237 19.41 -9.75 2.10
CA GLU A 237 19.31 -10.65 0.96
C GLU A 237 20.11 -11.94 1.15
N ASP A 238 21.33 -11.84 1.69
CA ASP A 238 22.21 -12.99 1.92
C ASP A 238 21.69 -13.91 3.01
N ALA A 239 21.12 -13.35 4.09
CA ALA A 239 20.48 -14.13 5.14
C ALA A 239 19.28 -14.90 4.59
N CYS A 240 18.48 -14.27 3.73
CA CYS A 240 17.33 -14.93 3.11
C CYS A 240 17.70 -16.00 2.09
N LYS A 241 18.80 -15.83 1.36
CA LYS A 241 19.36 -16.90 0.51
C LYS A 241 19.81 -18.09 1.34
N ALA A 242 20.46 -17.85 2.48
CA ALA A 242 20.86 -18.91 3.39
C ALA A 242 19.64 -19.66 3.97
N THR A 243 18.62 -18.94 4.44
CA THR A 243 17.39 -19.55 4.96
C THR A 243 16.63 -20.33 3.88
N LEU A 244 16.57 -19.83 2.63
CA LEU A 244 15.97 -20.57 1.51
C LEU A 244 16.73 -21.86 1.20
N HIS A 245 18.07 -21.80 1.20
CA HIS A 245 18.91 -22.96 0.97
C HIS A 245 18.74 -24.01 2.08
N ASP A 246 18.61 -23.57 3.34
CA ASP A 246 18.35 -24.48 4.47
C ASP A 246 16.97 -25.15 4.36
N LEU A 247 15.94 -24.40 3.95
CA LEU A 247 14.61 -24.95 3.68
C LEU A 247 14.64 -26.01 2.57
N GLN A 248 15.28 -25.72 1.44
CA GLN A 248 15.41 -26.69 0.33
C GLN A 248 16.17 -27.96 0.75
N GLY A 249 17.22 -27.80 1.58
CA GLY A 249 17.93 -28.93 2.16
C GLY A 249 17.07 -29.76 3.11
N LEU A 250 16.22 -29.11 3.90
CA LEU A 250 15.26 -29.77 4.78
C LEU A 250 14.18 -30.52 3.99
N GLU A 251 13.62 -29.91 2.94
CA GLU A 251 12.68 -30.55 2.01
C GLU A 251 13.27 -31.81 1.38
N THR A 252 14.52 -31.73 0.93
CA THR A 252 15.22 -32.89 0.33
C THR A 252 15.40 -34.02 1.34
N ARG A 253 15.74 -33.71 2.60
CA ARG A 253 15.91 -34.73 3.66
C ARG A 253 14.59 -35.37 4.05
N VAL A 254 13.54 -34.56 4.27
CA VAL A 254 12.20 -35.06 4.59
C VAL A 254 11.72 -35.98 3.48
N GLN A 255 11.83 -35.56 2.21
CA GLN A 255 11.41 -36.39 1.08
C GLN A 255 12.18 -37.72 1.03
N ALA A 256 13.50 -37.69 1.23
CA ALA A 256 14.32 -38.90 1.25
C ALA A 256 13.89 -39.88 2.34
N ASP A 257 13.60 -39.41 3.55
CA ASP A 257 13.14 -40.25 4.65
C ASP A 257 11.73 -40.79 4.43
N VAL A 258 10.84 -40.01 3.81
CA VAL A 258 9.51 -40.46 3.42
C VAL A 258 9.59 -41.56 2.36
N ASP A 259 10.40 -41.36 1.31
CA ASP A 259 10.60 -42.36 0.25
C ASP A 259 11.23 -43.65 0.81
N ALA A 260 12.12 -43.51 1.79
CA ALA A 260 12.78 -44.62 2.47
C ALA A 260 11.92 -45.31 3.54
N HIS A 261 10.70 -44.82 3.82
CA HIS A 261 9.86 -45.27 4.94
C HIS A 261 10.61 -45.24 6.29
N ALA A 262 11.44 -44.21 6.49
CA ALA A 262 12.31 -44.05 7.65
C ALA A 262 11.95 -42.82 8.51
N LEU A 263 10.69 -42.35 8.41
CA LEU A 263 10.23 -41.17 9.14
C LEU A 263 9.80 -41.54 10.57
N TYR A 264 10.79 -41.70 11.46
CA TYR A 264 10.55 -41.93 12.89
C TYR A 264 10.00 -40.68 13.59
N CYS A 265 9.24 -40.86 14.67
CA CYS A 265 8.60 -39.75 15.36
C CYS A 265 9.60 -38.70 15.90
N ASP A 266 10.78 -39.13 16.38
CA ASP A 266 11.85 -38.23 16.81
C ASP A 266 12.45 -37.43 15.64
N THR A 267 12.61 -38.08 14.47
CA THR A 267 13.10 -37.44 13.25
C THR A 267 12.08 -36.42 12.73
N MET A 268 10.79 -36.78 12.74
CA MET A 268 9.70 -35.88 12.38
C MET A 268 9.66 -34.65 13.30
N GLN A 269 9.80 -34.84 14.61
CA GLN A 269 9.82 -33.73 15.57
C GLN A 269 11.02 -32.81 15.31
N ASN A 270 12.21 -33.37 15.04
CA ASN A 270 13.38 -32.57 14.66
C ASN A 270 13.13 -31.73 13.40
N TYR A 271 12.43 -32.26 12.40
CA TYR A 271 12.06 -31.51 11.20
C TYR A 271 11.08 -30.38 11.49
N LEU A 272 10.09 -30.61 12.34
CA LEU A 272 9.15 -29.57 12.77
C LEU A 272 9.85 -28.46 13.58
N ASP A 273 10.78 -28.83 14.45
CA ASP A 273 11.57 -27.87 15.24
C ASP A 273 12.52 -27.06 14.34
N HIS A 274 13.11 -27.69 13.31
CA HIS A 274 13.92 -27.00 12.31
C HIS A 274 13.06 -26.04 11.47
N LEU A 275 11.86 -26.44 11.07
CA LEU A 275 10.91 -25.54 10.40
C LEU A 275 10.50 -24.36 11.27
N ALA A 276 10.33 -24.55 12.57
CA ALA A 276 10.05 -23.45 13.50
C ALA A 276 11.22 -22.44 13.55
N LYS A 277 12.47 -22.93 13.58
CA LYS A 277 13.66 -22.07 13.51
C LYS A 277 13.74 -21.31 12.18
N ILE A 278 13.46 -21.99 11.06
CA ILE A 278 13.38 -21.35 9.74
C ILE A 278 12.30 -20.28 9.75
N ALA A 279 11.12 -20.54 10.33
CA ALA A 279 10.06 -19.54 10.44
C ALA A 279 10.49 -18.31 11.27
N ASP A 280 11.19 -18.52 12.39
CA ASP A 280 11.76 -17.43 13.20
C ASP A 280 12.79 -16.62 12.41
N GLU A 281 13.66 -17.26 11.63
CA GLU A 281 14.63 -16.58 10.77
C GLU A 281 13.96 -15.84 9.61
N VAL A 282 12.93 -16.43 9.00
CA VAL A 282 12.11 -15.79 7.97
C VAL A 282 11.41 -14.56 8.52
N GLU A 283 10.86 -14.61 9.75
CA GLU A 283 10.27 -13.43 10.39
C GLU A 283 11.34 -12.39 10.72
N LYS A 284 12.47 -12.80 11.30
CA LYS A 284 13.56 -11.92 11.74
C LYS A 284 14.27 -11.20 10.59
N ASN A 285 14.53 -11.92 9.50
CA ASN A 285 15.23 -11.40 8.32
C ASN A 285 14.27 -10.91 7.24
N HIS A 286 12.96 -11.05 7.48
CA HIS A 286 11.88 -10.69 6.55
C HIS A 286 12.02 -11.39 5.20
N CYS A 287 12.25 -12.69 5.18
CA CYS A 287 12.41 -13.39 3.91
C CYS A 287 11.05 -13.56 3.23
N ALA A 288 11.03 -13.46 1.90
CA ALA A 288 9.83 -13.72 1.09
C ALA A 288 9.60 -15.24 0.93
N ILE A 289 9.58 -15.95 2.06
CA ILE A 289 9.36 -17.39 2.16
C ILE A 289 7.99 -17.56 2.82
N HIS A 290 7.08 -18.25 2.14
CA HIS A 290 5.69 -18.44 2.56
C HIS A 290 5.35 -19.94 2.58
N GLY A 291 4.25 -20.31 3.23
CA GLY A 291 3.77 -21.69 3.21
C GLY A 291 4.44 -22.63 4.23
N LEU A 292 5.31 -22.13 5.13
CA LEU A 292 5.94 -22.94 6.18
C LEU A 292 4.90 -23.64 7.07
N ASP A 293 3.80 -22.97 7.43
CA ASP A 293 2.70 -23.57 8.19
C ASP A 293 1.99 -24.71 7.42
N GLN A 294 1.89 -24.58 6.09
CA GLN A 294 1.33 -25.63 5.26
C GLN A 294 2.28 -26.82 5.21
N TYR A 295 3.57 -26.56 5.05
CA TYR A 295 4.58 -27.61 5.02
C TYR A 295 4.68 -28.35 6.36
N GLN A 296 4.57 -27.65 7.49
CA GLN A 296 4.45 -28.29 8.82
C GLN A 296 3.22 -29.21 8.92
N ARG A 297 2.08 -28.83 8.34
CA ARG A 297 0.88 -29.69 8.30
C ARG A 297 1.09 -30.91 7.42
N GLU A 298 1.76 -30.76 6.29
CA GLU A 298 2.07 -31.85 5.36
C GLU A 298 2.98 -32.89 6.01
N ILE A 299 4.05 -32.48 6.70
CA ILE A 299 4.92 -33.39 7.45
C ILE A 299 4.12 -34.17 8.51
N ARG A 300 3.27 -33.47 9.28
CA ARG A 300 2.41 -34.14 10.28
C ARG A 300 1.42 -35.11 9.66
N ALA A 301 0.95 -34.84 8.44
CA ALA A 301 -0.01 -35.67 7.73
C ALA A 301 0.59 -36.97 7.17
N VAL A 302 1.91 -36.99 6.90
CA VAL A 302 2.62 -38.23 6.54
C VAL A 302 2.55 -39.27 7.67
N GLY A 303 2.52 -38.81 8.92
CA GLY A 303 2.59 -39.68 10.09
C GLY A 303 4.03 -40.15 10.35
N CYS A 304 4.25 -40.76 11.51
CA CYS A 304 5.57 -41.26 11.90
C CYS A 304 5.47 -42.69 12.45
N GLU A 305 6.57 -43.43 12.33
CA GLU A 305 6.70 -44.74 12.97
C GLU A 305 7.26 -44.58 14.39
N ASP A 306 6.59 -45.21 15.36
CA ASP A 306 7.14 -45.32 16.71
C ASP A 306 8.32 -46.29 16.68
N PRO A 307 9.50 -45.94 17.24
CA PRO A 307 10.65 -46.84 17.32
C PRO A 307 10.41 -48.09 18.19
N VAL A 308 9.18 -48.28 18.70
CA VAL A 308 8.79 -49.34 19.63
C VAL A 308 7.68 -50.17 19.01
N ASN A 309 7.98 -50.95 17.96
CA ASN A 309 7.32 -52.23 17.64
C ASN A 309 8.09 -52.97 16.54
N GLY A 310 9.36 -53.25 16.80
CA GLY A 310 10.07 -54.34 16.16
C GLY A 310 10.03 -55.58 17.05
N GLN A 311 8.95 -56.37 16.94
CA GLN A 311 8.98 -57.80 17.23
C GLN A 311 9.23 -58.55 15.93
#